data_AF-A0A536H8S5-F1
#
_entry.id   AF-A0A536H8S5-F1
#
_cell.length_a   1.000
_cell.length_b   1.000
_cell.length_c   1.000
_cell.angle_alpha   90.00
_cell.angle_beta   90.00
_cell.angle_gamma   90.00
#
_symmetry.space_group_name_H-M   'P 1'
#
loop_
_entity.id
_entity.type
_entity.pdbx_description
1 polymer ?
#
loop_
_entity_poly.entity_id
_entity_poly.type
_entity_poly.pdbx_seq_one_letter_code
_entity_poly.pdbx_strand_id
1 'polypeptide(L)'
;MFSTSPCIVRATLAVALEISSYCNGNLPPTLAFQPKLMYSTQELLAERWLHMSTSRSPFSWLTRLFTRWTQSLDQKHGWHRFPLLIGLMVLVGLRTILRQKNLYDTTGVKLTVSDKPASTEQAARYLTARTADGTYNDLEHPTMGSVSTRFGRNVPLSDVYPDESKVLTPNPRTVSLELLTRDTFQPVTILNMLAAAWVQFMIHDWFSHGKNQKEHPWEIPLSDDDPWPEHPMQILRTHSDPTHAPGTGDLPPTYLNTATHWWDGSQIYGSDEATLAKVRSGENGKLVIGPDGLLPLDPDLGVDITGVNGNWWIGLSMLHTLFTREHNVICDRLHEAYPSWSDDELFDHARLVNAALLAKIHTVNWTPAILDHPTMQVAMHGNWWGLAGEWIYNHFGRISKSEVISGIPGSPKDHFGVPYAITEEFVSVYRMHPLMPDEFVFRSVANDSVLLERTLPEVADRHAREVAKQVSMTDLFY
;
A
#
# COMPACT_ATOMS: atom_id res chain seq x y z
N MET A 1 14.23 -50.34 -19.36
CA MET A 1 14.50 -50.21 -17.91
C MET A 1 15.45 -49.05 -17.74
N PHE A 2 14.91 -47.98 -17.17
CA PHE A 2 15.56 -46.70 -16.94
C PHE A 2 16.66 -46.84 -15.87
N SER A 3 17.82 -46.23 -16.10
CA SER A 3 18.76 -45.86 -15.04
C SER A 3 19.19 -44.42 -15.31
N THR A 4 18.69 -43.55 -14.46
CA THR A 4 18.82 -42.09 -14.48
C THR A 4 20.20 -41.66 -13.99
N SER A 5 20.83 -40.73 -14.72
CA SER A 5 21.97 -39.93 -14.25
C SER A 5 21.46 -38.58 -13.75
N PRO A 6 21.94 -38.05 -12.60
CA PRO A 6 21.84 -36.64 -12.27
C PRO A 6 23.24 -36.00 -12.28
N CYS A 7 23.60 -35.41 -13.42
CA CYS A 7 24.41 -34.20 -13.45
C CYS A 7 23.43 -33.03 -13.38
N ILE A 8 23.51 -32.21 -12.32
CA ILE A 8 23.11 -30.78 -12.19
C ILE A 8 23.07 -30.49 -10.66
N VAL A 9 24.24 -30.23 -10.06
CA VAL A 9 24.38 -29.58 -8.73
C VAL A 9 25.59 -28.62 -8.72
N ARG A 10 26.06 -28.15 -9.88
CA ARG A 10 27.16 -27.18 -9.97
C ARG A 10 26.90 -26.14 -11.05
N ALA A 11 25.97 -25.22 -10.79
CA ALA A 11 25.83 -23.99 -11.60
C ALA A 11 25.04 -22.84 -10.91
N THR A 12 24.87 -22.84 -9.58
CA THR A 12 24.12 -21.75 -8.90
C THR A 12 24.82 -21.33 -7.61
N LEU A 13 26.11 -20.94 -7.72
CA LEU A 13 26.86 -20.33 -6.61
C LEU A 13 27.94 -19.34 -7.09
N ALA A 14 27.69 -18.62 -8.19
CA ALA A 14 28.70 -17.74 -8.79
C ALA A 14 28.21 -16.33 -9.20
N VAL A 15 27.09 -15.83 -8.67
CA VAL A 15 26.66 -14.42 -8.88
C VAL A 15 26.27 -13.71 -7.56
N ALA A 16 26.38 -14.37 -6.41
CA ALA A 16 26.13 -13.78 -5.09
C ALA A 16 27.41 -13.35 -4.35
N LEU A 17 28.53 -13.13 -5.07
CA LEU A 17 29.83 -12.78 -4.48
C LEU A 17 30.48 -11.51 -5.07
N GLU A 18 29.68 -10.58 -5.59
CA GLU A 18 30.18 -9.26 -6.03
C GLU A 18 29.37 -8.07 -5.51
N ILE A 19 28.70 -8.24 -4.35
CA ILE A 19 28.20 -7.14 -3.49
C ILE A 19 28.55 -7.48 -2.02
N SER A 20 29.80 -7.85 -1.78
CA SER A 20 30.36 -8.01 -0.42
C SER A 20 31.85 -7.64 -0.41
N SER A 21 32.15 -6.43 -0.88
CA SER A 21 33.52 -5.89 -0.86
C SER A 21 33.61 -4.44 -0.36
N TYR A 22 32.54 -3.83 0.17
CA TYR A 22 32.60 -2.41 0.60
C TYR A 22 32.21 -2.10 2.05
N CYS A 23 31.94 -3.09 2.89
CA CYS A 23 31.70 -2.85 4.32
C CYS A 23 32.57 -3.75 5.20
N ASN A 24 33.88 -3.47 5.22
CA ASN A 24 34.79 -3.97 6.26
C ASN A 24 35.19 -2.79 7.14
N GLY A 25 34.58 -2.71 8.33
CA GLY A 25 34.86 -1.65 9.30
C GLY A 25 34.14 -1.85 10.63
N ASN A 26 34.57 -2.88 11.38
CA ASN A 26 34.53 -2.99 12.86
C ASN A 26 33.23 -2.67 13.63
N LEU A 27 32.46 -3.71 13.99
CA LEU A 27 31.64 -3.75 15.21
C LEU A 27 31.71 -5.17 15.85
N PRO A 28 31.78 -5.29 17.20
CA PRO A 28 32.13 -6.54 17.89
C PRO A 28 30.93 -7.51 18.08
N PRO A 29 31.17 -8.81 18.32
CA PRO A 29 30.15 -9.85 18.27
C PRO A 29 29.54 -10.11 19.65
N THR A 30 28.21 -10.12 19.78
CA THR A 30 27.54 -10.96 20.79
C THR A 30 26.03 -11.11 20.56
N LEU A 31 25.56 -12.33 20.85
CA LEU A 31 24.18 -12.81 21.02
C LEU A 31 23.43 -13.30 19.77
N ALA A 32 23.98 -14.34 19.15
CA ALA A 32 23.17 -15.34 18.45
C ALA A 32 22.32 -16.11 19.48
N PHE A 33 21.03 -15.82 19.54
CA PHE A 33 20.05 -16.65 20.25
C PHE A 33 19.61 -17.78 19.30
N GLN A 34 20.05 -19.01 19.60
CA GLN A 34 19.43 -20.22 19.04
C GLN A 34 18.32 -20.71 19.97
N PRO A 35 17.07 -20.90 19.51
CA PRO A 35 16.08 -21.62 20.28
C PRO A 35 16.24 -23.13 20.05
N LYS A 36 16.63 -23.86 21.09
CA LYS A 36 16.45 -25.31 21.18
C LYS A 36 14.96 -25.61 21.27
N LEU A 37 14.48 -26.43 20.33
CA LEU A 37 13.19 -27.11 20.38
C LEU A 37 13.07 -27.92 21.69
N MET A 38 11.97 -27.70 22.42
CA MET A 38 11.40 -28.69 23.32
C MET A 38 9.88 -28.65 23.13
N TYR A 39 9.36 -29.61 22.36
CA TYR A 39 7.93 -29.84 22.22
C TYR A 39 7.34 -30.30 23.55
N SER A 40 6.24 -29.67 23.98
CA SER A 40 5.34 -30.24 24.97
C SER A 40 3.92 -30.25 24.43
N THR A 41 3.16 -31.26 24.82
CA THR A 41 1.82 -31.67 24.38
C THR A 41 0.68 -30.65 24.62
N GLN A 42 0.99 -29.36 24.80
CA GLN A 42 0.01 -28.27 24.91
C GLN A 42 -0.42 -27.66 23.57
N GLU A 43 0.31 -27.91 22.46
CA GLU A 43 0.03 -27.29 21.16
C GLU A 43 -1.25 -27.79 20.48
N LEU A 44 -1.71 -29.01 20.80
CA LEU A 44 -2.96 -29.58 20.26
C LEU A 44 -4.23 -28.96 20.85
N LEU A 45 -4.14 -28.29 22.01
CA LEU A 45 -5.27 -27.53 22.56
C LEU A 45 -5.38 -26.12 21.95
N ALA A 46 -4.27 -25.53 21.48
CA ALA A 46 -4.27 -24.23 20.82
C ALA A 46 -4.90 -24.26 19.42
N GLU A 47 -4.76 -25.38 18.69
CA GLU A 47 -5.36 -25.57 17.36
C GLU A 47 -6.90 -25.52 17.37
N ARG A 48 -7.53 -25.95 18.46
CA ARG A 48 -9.00 -25.86 18.62
C ARG A 48 -9.47 -24.46 19.06
N TRP A 49 -8.58 -23.65 19.63
CA TRP A 49 -8.83 -22.28 20.07
C TRP A 49 -8.71 -21.25 18.94
N LEU A 50 -7.82 -21.47 17.97
CA LEU A 50 -7.59 -20.55 16.84
C LEU A 50 -8.58 -20.72 15.67
N HIS A 51 -9.47 -21.71 15.74
CA HIS A 51 -10.42 -22.03 14.66
C HIS A 51 -11.81 -21.38 14.78
N MET A 52 -11.96 -20.34 15.61
CA MET A 52 -13.24 -19.65 15.78
C MET A 52 -13.22 -18.22 15.22
N SER A 53 -13.45 -18.06 13.92
CA SER A 53 -14.09 -16.86 13.32
C SER A 53 -13.89 -16.86 11.80
N THR A 54 -14.78 -17.52 11.07
CA THR A 54 -14.99 -17.27 9.63
C THR A 54 -16.48 -17.50 9.38
N SER A 55 -17.19 -16.48 8.89
CA SER A 55 -18.66 -16.36 8.77
C SER A 55 -19.41 -15.87 10.04
N ARG A 56 -20.44 -15.03 9.81
CA ARG A 56 -21.39 -14.47 10.79
C ARG A 56 -22.26 -15.56 11.46
N SER A 57 -21.62 -16.54 12.08
CA SER A 57 -22.21 -17.41 13.10
C SER A 57 -22.31 -16.61 14.40
N PRO A 58 -23.32 -16.87 15.26
CA PRO A 58 -23.33 -16.31 16.62
C PRO A 58 -22.04 -16.75 17.31
N PHE A 59 -21.07 -15.83 17.37
CA PHE A 59 -19.72 -16.08 17.87
C PHE A 59 -19.78 -16.87 19.17
N SER A 60 -19.05 -17.99 19.22
CA SER A 60 -19.01 -18.79 20.43
C SER A 60 -18.50 -17.93 21.58
N TRP A 61 -19.04 -18.21 22.77
CA TRP A 61 -18.81 -17.48 24.01
C TRP A 61 -17.33 -17.20 24.30
N LEU A 62 -16.43 -18.08 23.84
CA LEU A 62 -14.98 -17.95 23.95
C LEU A 62 -14.44 -16.71 23.23
N THR A 63 -14.84 -16.47 21.97
CA THR A 63 -14.38 -15.28 21.21
C THR A 63 -14.84 -13.99 21.89
N ARG A 64 -16.06 -13.97 22.44
CA ARG A 64 -16.60 -12.80 23.16
C ARG A 64 -15.82 -12.53 24.46
N LEU A 65 -15.45 -13.59 25.18
CA LEU A 65 -14.63 -13.46 26.38
C LEU A 65 -13.22 -12.94 26.04
N PHE A 66 -12.59 -13.52 25.02
CA PHE A 66 -11.26 -13.13 24.56
C PHE A 66 -11.21 -11.67 24.08
N THR A 67 -12.16 -11.25 23.23
CA THR A 67 -12.23 -9.87 22.74
C THR A 67 -12.51 -8.87 23.88
N ARG A 68 -13.41 -9.18 24.82
CA ARG A 68 -13.63 -8.32 26.01
C ARG A 68 -12.37 -8.20 26.87
N TRP A 69 -11.65 -9.29 27.08
CA TRP A 69 -10.42 -9.29 27.87
C TRP A 69 -9.32 -8.46 27.21
N THR A 70 -9.04 -8.71 25.93
CA THR A 70 -8.02 -7.96 25.15
C THR A 70 -8.34 -6.47 25.05
N GLN A 71 -9.61 -6.10 24.79
CA GLN A 71 -10.05 -4.71 24.79
C GLN A 71 -9.83 -4.03 26.14
N SER A 72 -10.15 -4.72 27.24
CA SER A 72 -9.96 -4.20 28.60
C SER A 72 -8.48 -3.99 28.94
N LEU A 73 -7.60 -4.90 28.52
CA LEU A 73 -6.16 -4.74 28.69
C LEU A 73 -5.63 -3.53 27.92
N ASP A 74 -6.03 -3.39 26.66
CA ASP A 74 -5.57 -2.27 25.83
C ASP A 74 -6.05 -0.92 26.37
N GLN A 75 -7.33 -0.79 26.70
CA GLN A 75 -7.90 0.47 27.21
C GLN A 75 -7.31 0.89 28.58
N LYS A 76 -6.91 -0.06 29.42
CA LYS A 76 -6.35 0.24 30.76
C LYS A 76 -4.84 0.48 30.75
N HIS A 77 -4.11 -0.27 29.93
CA HIS A 77 -2.65 -0.34 30.03
C HIS A 77 -1.92 -0.08 28.70
N GLY A 78 -2.59 -0.25 27.57
CA GLY A 78 -2.03 -0.18 26.22
C GLY A 78 -1.26 -1.45 25.85
N TRP A 79 -1.55 -2.00 24.67
CA TRP A 79 -0.93 -3.25 24.19
C TRP A 79 0.62 -3.20 24.15
N HIS A 80 1.19 -2.04 23.84
CA HIS A 80 2.63 -1.81 23.66
C HIS A 80 3.45 -1.97 24.94
N ARG A 81 2.82 -1.95 26.12
CA ARG A 81 3.52 -2.09 27.40
C ARG A 81 3.65 -3.53 27.88
N PHE A 82 2.98 -4.46 27.20
CA PHE A 82 2.99 -5.86 27.59
C PHE A 82 4.16 -6.62 26.95
N PRO A 83 4.63 -7.71 27.60
CA PRO A 83 5.54 -8.65 26.96
C PRO A 83 4.97 -9.16 25.63
N LEU A 84 5.87 -9.47 24.69
CA LEU A 84 5.58 -9.81 23.30
C LEU A 84 4.32 -10.68 23.12
N LEU A 85 4.24 -11.83 23.78
CA LEU A 85 3.13 -12.77 23.61
C LEU A 85 1.77 -12.17 24.02
N ILE A 86 1.74 -11.40 25.11
CA ILE A 86 0.51 -10.74 25.57
C ILE A 86 0.16 -9.60 24.61
N GLY A 87 1.15 -8.81 24.19
CA GLY A 87 0.94 -7.77 23.17
C GLY A 87 0.33 -8.34 21.87
N LEU A 88 0.87 -9.45 21.37
CA LEU A 88 0.35 -10.14 20.18
C LEU A 88 -1.09 -10.62 20.38
N MET A 89 -1.41 -11.24 21.54
CA MET A 89 -2.78 -11.64 21.85
C MET A 89 -3.74 -10.45 21.86
N VAL A 90 -3.33 -9.32 22.46
CA VAL A 90 -4.13 -8.10 22.48
C VAL A 90 -4.38 -7.60 21.05
N LEU A 91 -3.35 -7.53 20.19
CA LEU A 91 -3.51 -7.11 18.80
C LEU A 91 -4.46 -8.02 18.01
N VAL A 92 -4.39 -9.35 18.19
CA VAL A 92 -5.33 -10.30 17.56
C VAL A 92 -6.76 -10.04 18.02
N GLY A 93 -6.94 -9.78 19.33
CA GLY A 93 -8.24 -9.43 19.90
C GLY A 93 -8.81 -8.12 19.35
N LEU A 94 -8.00 -7.06 19.30
CA LEU A 94 -8.37 -5.77 18.71
C LEU A 94 -8.73 -5.91 17.23
N ARG A 95 -7.92 -6.62 16.43
CA ARG A 95 -8.23 -6.89 15.01
C ARG A 95 -9.57 -7.61 14.84
N THR A 96 -9.86 -8.56 15.72
CA THR A 96 -11.15 -9.30 15.71
C THR A 96 -12.31 -8.37 16.00
N ILE A 97 -12.17 -7.46 16.97
CA ILE A 97 -13.19 -6.45 17.29
C ILE A 97 -13.41 -5.51 16.10
N LEU A 98 -12.34 -4.99 15.51
CA LEU A 98 -12.41 -4.05 14.40
C LEU A 98 -13.07 -4.67 13.17
N ARG A 99 -12.73 -5.92 12.82
CA ARG A 99 -13.42 -6.65 11.74
C ARG A 99 -14.92 -6.85 12.00
N GLN A 100 -15.32 -6.98 13.27
CA GLN A 100 -16.72 -7.19 13.65
C GLN A 100 -17.53 -5.89 13.70
N LYS A 101 -16.90 -4.77 14.06
CA LYS A 101 -17.61 -3.55 14.47
C LYS A 101 -17.22 -2.31 13.67
N ASN A 102 -16.23 -2.39 12.80
CA ASN A 102 -15.66 -1.22 12.13
C ASN A 102 -15.52 -1.45 10.61
N LEU A 103 -16.39 -2.27 10.04
CA LEU A 103 -16.53 -2.41 8.58
C LEU A 103 -17.97 -2.06 8.25
N TYR A 104 -18.17 -0.95 7.52
CA TYR A 104 -19.47 -0.46 7.12
C TYR A 104 -19.51 -0.25 5.62
N ASP A 105 -20.49 -0.91 5.00
CA ASP A 105 -20.75 -0.84 3.58
C ASP A 105 -21.44 0.48 3.23
N THR A 106 -20.91 1.19 2.25
CA THR A 106 -21.52 2.38 1.66
C THR A 106 -22.00 2.11 0.23
N THR A 107 -21.79 0.90 -0.28
CA THR A 107 -22.15 0.50 -1.63
C THR A 107 -23.66 0.31 -1.72
N GLY A 108 -24.29 1.05 -2.63
CA GLY A 108 -25.72 0.96 -2.90
C GLY A 108 -26.05 1.16 -4.38
N VAL A 109 -25.01 1.23 -5.21
CA VAL A 109 -25.11 1.52 -6.65
C VAL A 109 -24.51 0.36 -7.42
N LYS A 110 -25.29 -0.16 -8.36
CA LYS A 110 -24.78 -1.07 -9.37
C LYS A 110 -24.03 -0.24 -10.41
N LEU A 111 -22.71 -0.37 -10.45
CA LEU A 111 -21.96 0.09 -11.60
C LEU A 111 -22.39 -0.75 -12.82
N THR A 112 -22.56 -0.11 -13.97
CA THR A 112 -22.78 -0.80 -15.25
C THR A 112 -21.46 -1.35 -15.76
N VAL A 113 -20.85 -2.27 -15.01
CA VAL A 113 -19.91 -3.22 -15.61
C VAL A 113 -20.77 -4.27 -16.29
N SER A 114 -20.43 -4.66 -17.52
CA SER A 114 -21.11 -5.80 -18.13
C SER A 114 -20.94 -6.98 -17.18
N ASP A 115 -22.02 -7.50 -16.59
CA ASP A 115 -21.94 -8.62 -15.64
C ASP A 115 -21.29 -9.87 -16.26
N LYS A 116 -21.12 -9.89 -17.60
CA LYS A 116 -20.48 -10.96 -18.33
C LYS A 116 -19.19 -10.48 -19.00
N PRO A 117 -18.08 -11.24 -18.88
CA PRO A 117 -16.93 -11.08 -19.76
C PRO A 117 -17.39 -11.11 -21.22
N ALA A 118 -16.82 -10.25 -22.06
CA ALA A 118 -17.22 -10.19 -23.47
C ALA A 118 -16.77 -11.43 -24.26
N SER A 119 -15.84 -12.23 -23.73
CA SER A 119 -15.39 -13.49 -24.34
C SER A 119 -14.95 -14.56 -23.31
N THR A 120 -14.86 -15.81 -23.75
CA THR A 120 -14.29 -16.93 -22.96
C THR A 120 -12.82 -16.69 -22.60
N GLU A 121 -12.07 -16.07 -23.49
CA GLU A 121 -10.67 -15.72 -23.29
C GLU A 121 -10.50 -14.68 -22.17
N GLN A 122 -11.34 -13.64 -22.15
CA GLN A 122 -11.37 -12.66 -21.06
C GLN A 122 -11.74 -13.32 -19.73
N ALA A 123 -12.73 -14.22 -19.75
CA ALA A 123 -13.12 -14.96 -18.55
C ALA A 123 -11.96 -15.82 -18.00
N ALA A 124 -11.16 -16.44 -18.88
CA ALA A 124 -9.98 -17.19 -18.49
C ALA A 124 -8.87 -16.27 -17.93
N ARG A 125 -8.63 -15.14 -18.60
CA ARG A 125 -7.64 -14.13 -18.18
C ARG A 125 -7.92 -13.59 -16.78
N TYR A 126 -9.20 -13.36 -16.42
CA TYR A 126 -9.57 -12.86 -15.08
C TYR A 126 -9.24 -13.83 -13.93
N LEU A 127 -8.97 -15.11 -14.22
CA LEU A 127 -8.53 -16.07 -13.21
C LEU A 127 -7.04 -15.93 -12.85
N THR A 128 -6.26 -15.30 -13.73
CA THR A 128 -4.79 -15.30 -13.67
C THR A 128 -4.18 -13.91 -13.88
N ALA A 129 -4.98 -12.85 -13.91
CA ALA A 129 -4.51 -11.49 -14.16
C ALA A 129 -5.24 -10.47 -13.29
N ARG A 130 -4.63 -9.31 -13.10
CA ARG A 130 -5.31 -8.12 -12.57
C ARG A 130 -5.78 -7.25 -13.72
N THR A 131 -7.06 -6.96 -13.77
CA THR A 131 -7.66 -6.06 -14.77
C THR A 131 -7.16 -4.62 -14.60
N ALA A 132 -7.25 -3.81 -15.65
CA ALA A 132 -6.78 -2.42 -15.60
C ALA A 132 -7.59 -1.58 -14.60
N ASP A 133 -8.89 -1.82 -14.50
CA ASP A 133 -9.83 -1.04 -13.67
C ASP A 133 -10.15 -1.69 -12.31
N GLY A 134 -9.52 -2.84 -12.01
CA GLY A 134 -9.72 -3.58 -10.76
C GLY A 134 -10.99 -4.43 -10.70
N THR A 135 -11.74 -4.56 -11.80
CA THR A 135 -12.89 -5.48 -11.89
C THR A 135 -12.48 -6.95 -11.86
N TYR A 136 -13.42 -7.84 -11.53
CA TYR A 136 -13.28 -9.30 -11.53
C TYR A 136 -12.21 -9.87 -10.60
N ASN A 137 -11.71 -9.11 -9.63
CA ASN A 137 -10.87 -9.65 -8.56
C ASN A 137 -11.67 -10.62 -7.67
N ASP A 138 -12.93 -10.27 -7.36
CA ASP A 138 -13.93 -11.21 -6.85
C ASP A 138 -14.94 -11.55 -7.95
N LEU A 139 -14.94 -12.80 -8.40
CA LEU A 139 -15.78 -13.27 -9.50
C LEU A 139 -17.28 -13.26 -9.16
N GLU A 140 -17.63 -13.31 -7.87
CA GLU A 140 -19.02 -13.23 -7.41
C GLU A 140 -19.50 -11.78 -7.32
N HIS A 141 -18.55 -10.84 -7.16
CA HIS A 141 -18.79 -9.40 -7.07
C HIS A 141 -17.84 -8.65 -8.01
N PRO A 142 -18.06 -8.71 -9.33
CA PRO A 142 -17.10 -8.22 -10.34
C PRO A 142 -16.69 -6.76 -10.19
N THR A 143 -17.52 -5.92 -9.59
CA THR A 143 -17.24 -4.49 -9.43
C THR A 143 -16.57 -4.16 -8.11
N MET A 144 -16.43 -5.10 -7.19
CA MET A 144 -15.88 -4.82 -5.86
C MET A 144 -14.45 -4.33 -5.97
N GLY A 145 -14.14 -3.22 -5.29
CA GLY A 145 -12.82 -2.61 -5.28
C GLY A 145 -12.34 -2.02 -6.60
N SER A 146 -13.16 -2.00 -7.66
CA SER A 146 -12.79 -1.38 -8.93
C SER A 146 -12.76 0.15 -8.82
N VAL A 147 -12.15 0.79 -9.81
CA VAL A 147 -12.22 2.25 -9.96
C VAL A 147 -13.67 2.75 -9.96
N SER A 148 -13.88 3.97 -9.47
CA SER A 148 -15.19 4.64 -9.35
C SER A 148 -16.20 3.91 -8.47
N THR A 149 -15.75 3.05 -7.55
CA THR A 149 -16.57 2.52 -6.46
C THR A 149 -16.46 3.40 -5.21
N ARG A 150 -17.42 3.28 -4.29
CA ARG A 150 -17.48 4.11 -3.09
C ARG A 150 -16.42 3.72 -2.07
N PHE A 151 -15.87 4.72 -1.38
CA PHE A 151 -15.15 4.48 -0.14
C PHE A 151 -16.06 3.87 0.91
N GLY A 152 -15.59 2.84 1.61
CA GLY A 152 -16.24 2.28 2.79
C GLY A 152 -16.11 3.20 4.01
N ARG A 153 -16.63 2.74 5.16
CA ARG A 153 -16.46 3.43 6.45
C ARG A 153 -15.99 2.47 7.54
N ASN A 154 -15.16 2.98 8.45
CA ASN A 154 -14.78 2.30 9.70
C ASN A 154 -15.56 2.79 10.93
N VAL A 155 -16.30 3.90 10.78
CA VAL A 155 -17.18 4.49 11.80
C VAL A 155 -18.64 4.19 11.41
N PRO A 156 -19.56 3.96 12.38
CA PRO A 156 -20.96 3.72 12.09
C PRO A 156 -21.57 4.80 11.19
N LEU A 157 -22.40 4.41 10.22
CA LEU A 157 -23.00 5.36 9.26
C LEU A 157 -23.89 6.42 9.92
N SER A 158 -24.43 6.14 11.12
CA SER A 158 -25.18 7.11 11.92
C SER A 158 -24.34 8.29 12.39
N ASP A 159 -23.01 8.13 12.43
CA ASP A 159 -22.10 9.03 13.13
C ASP A 159 -21.18 9.80 12.14
N VAL A 160 -21.36 9.60 10.83
CA VAL A 160 -20.49 10.18 9.78
C VAL A 160 -21.19 11.24 8.91
N TYR A 161 -22.25 11.85 9.44
CA TYR A 161 -22.88 13.02 8.81
C TYR A 161 -21.99 14.25 9.01
N PRO A 162 -21.63 14.98 7.94
CA PRO A 162 -20.89 16.22 8.09
C PRO A 162 -21.74 17.27 8.81
N ASP A 163 -21.17 17.94 9.81
CA ASP A 163 -21.73 19.17 10.37
C ASP A 163 -21.37 20.34 9.45
N GLU A 164 -22.14 20.51 8.38
CA GLU A 164 -21.94 21.54 7.34
C GLU A 164 -21.81 22.95 7.94
N SER A 165 -22.45 23.20 9.08
CA SER A 165 -22.41 24.50 9.77
C SER A 165 -21.07 24.79 10.45
N LYS A 166 -20.27 23.75 10.73
CA LYS A 166 -19.00 23.84 11.47
C LYS A 166 -17.77 23.47 10.65
N VAL A 167 -17.90 23.17 9.36
CA VAL A 167 -16.76 22.81 8.49
C VAL A 167 -15.64 23.86 8.56
N LEU A 168 -16.00 25.15 8.66
CA LEU A 168 -15.05 26.26 8.74
C LEU A 168 -14.85 26.79 10.17
N THR A 169 -15.29 26.06 11.20
CA THR A 169 -15.21 26.48 12.62
C THR A 169 -14.57 25.39 13.49
N PRO A 170 -13.36 25.62 14.06
CA PRO A 170 -12.54 26.82 13.94
C PRO A 170 -12.04 27.04 12.50
N ASN A 171 -11.61 28.28 12.20
CA ASN A 171 -11.10 28.63 10.87
C ASN A 171 -9.94 27.68 10.48
N PRO A 172 -10.01 26.96 9.34
CA PRO A 172 -8.98 26.00 8.95
C PRO A 172 -7.60 26.62 8.71
N ARG A 173 -7.54 27.88 8.24
CA ARG A 173 -6.28 28.61 8.10
C ARG A 173 -5.66 28.89 9.46
N THR A 174 -6.46 29.30 10.45
CA THR A 174 -5.98 29.48 11.83
C THR A 174 -5.46 28.16 12.41
N VAL A 175 -6.16 27.04 12.21
CA VAL A 175 -5.66 25.71 12.61
C VAL A 175 -4.32 25.39 11.94
N SER A 176 -4.20 25.65 10.63
CA SER A 176 -2.95 25.44 9.89
C SER A 176 -1.80 26.27 10.47
N LEU A 177 -2.03 27.56 10.74
CA LEU A 177 -1.01 28.48 11.21
C LEU A 177 -0.57 28.16 12.64
N GLU A 178 -1.52 27.93 13.54
CA GLU A 178 -1.26 27.78 14.99
C GLU A 178 -0.84 26.36 15.39
N LEU A 179 -1.30 25.33 14.67
CA LEU A 179 -1.11 23.92 15.09
C LEU A 179 -0.29 23.08 14.13
N LEU A 180 -0.15 23.48 12.86
CA LEU A 180 0.49 22.66 11.82
C LEU A 180 1.73 23.30 11.20
N THR A 181 1.95 24.61 11.39
CA THR A 181 3.17 25.28 10.91
C THR A 181 4.39 24.63 11.54
N ARG A 182 5.37 24.32 10.70
CA ARG A 182 6.68 23.83 11.17
C ARG A 182 7.56 25.04 11.50
N ASP A 183 7.85 25.22 12.78
CA ASP A 183 8.87 26.18 13.23
C ASP A 183 10.28 25.58 13.26
N THR A 184 10.38 24.28 13.52
CA THR A 184 11.64 23.56 13.59
C THR A 184 11.45 22.13 13.12
N PHE A 185 12.31 21.69 12.21
CA PHE A 185 12.29 20.31 11.73
C PHE A 185 12.69 19.35 12.85
N GLN A 186 11.87 18.33 13.08
CA GLN A 186 12.15 17.26 14.04
C GLN A 186 12.40 15.96 13.27
N PRO A 187 13.66 15.48 13.18
CA PRO A 187 13.97 14.27 12.44
C PRO A 187 13.42 13.03 13.14
N VAL A 188 12.74 12.17 12.38
CA VAL A 188 12.41 10.81 12.82
C VAL A 188 13.64 9.93 12.57
N THR A 189 14.45 9.71 13.61
CA THR A 189 15.77 9.07 13.51
C THR A 189 15.76 7.59 13.09
N ILE A 190 14.59 6.95 13.12
CA ILE A 190 14.40 5.56 12.67
C ILE A 190 13.97 5.44 11.20
N LEU A 191 13.67 6.56 10.53
CA LEU A 191 13.21 6.58 9.14
C LEU A 191 14.13 7.46 8.27
N ASN A 192 14.22 7.10 7.00
CA ASN A 192 14.85 7.91 5.97
C ASN A 192 13.80 8.42 4.96
N MET A 193 14.23 9.24 4.01
CA MET A 193 13.34 9.81 2.99
C MET A 193 12.70 8.77 2.07
N LEU A 194 13.28 7.58 1.93
CA LEU A 194 12.67 6.50 1.16
C LEU A 194 11.37 6.02 1.80
N ALA A 195 11.23 6.09 3.13
CA ALA A 195 9.98 5.77 3.81
C ALA A 195 8.85 6.76 3.45
N ALA A 196 9.18 8.06 3.33
CA ALA A 196 8.23 9.09 2.93
C ALA A 196 7.84 8.95 1.44
N ALA A 197 8.83 8.72 0.56
CA ALA A 197 8.57 8.44 -0.85
C ALA A 197 7.70 7.17 -1.02
N TRP A 198 8.02 6.11 -0.27
CA TRP A 198 7.29 4.85 -0.34
C TRP A 198 5.82 5.00 0.04
N VAL A 199 5.50 5.71 1.12
CA VAL A 199 4.11 5.81 1.56
C VAL A 199 3.26 6.60 0.57
N GLN A 200 3.80 7.68 -0.02
CA GLN A 200 3.09 8.38 -1.08
C GLN A 200 2.94 7.53 -2.34
N PHE A 201 3.99 6.79 -2.73
CA PHE A 201 3.95 5.84 -3.83
C PHE A 201 2.88 4.76 -3.64
N MET A 202 2.65 4.30 -2.41
CA MET A 202 1.56 3.36 -2.09
C MET A 202 0.19 4.04 -2.06
N ILE A 203 0.09 5.29 -1.57
CA ILE A 203 -1.17 6.05 -1.62
C ILE A 203 -1.67 6.21 -3.07
N HIS A 204 -0.76 6.43 -4.02
CA HIS A 204 -1.09 6.49 -5.45
C HIS A 204 -1.65 5.18 -6.02
N ASP A 205 -1.46 4.05 -5.33
CA ASP A 205 -2.06 2.75 -5.68
C ASP A 205 -3.46 2.60 -5.08
N TRP A 206 -3.68 3.11 -3.87
CA TRP A 206 -4.83 2.73 -3.05
C TRP A 206 -6.05 3.62 -3.21
N PHE A 207 -5.83 4.95 -3.28
CA PHE A 207 -6.95 5.87 -3.25
C PHE A 207 -6.68 7.24 -3.85
N SER A 208 -7.74 7.83 -4.39
CA SER A 208 -7.85 9.24 -4.72
C SER A 208 -9.33 9.64 -4.76
N HIS A 209 -9.66 10.82 -4.24
CA HIS A 209 -10.97 11.44 -4.44
C HIS A 209 -11.13 12.08 -5.84
N GLY A 210 -10.09 12.00 -6.69
CA GLY A 210 -10.08 12.56 -8.02
C GLY A 210 -9.85 14.07 -8.04
N LYS A 211 -10.26 14.72 -9.14
CA LYS A 211 -10.22 16.18 -9.24
C LYS A 211 -11.29 16.78 -8.34
N ASN A 212 -11.01 17.93 -7.74
CA ASN A 212 -12.00 18.64 -6.94
C ASN A 212 -12.97 19.45 -7.83
N GLN A 213 -14.17 19.66 -7.32
CA GLN A 213 -15.21 20.51 -7.91
C GLN A 213 -14.78 21.98 -7.92
N LYS A 214 -14.87 22.61 -9.10
CA LYS A 214 -14.49 24.02 -9.28
C LYS A 214 -15.58 24.98 -8.83
N GLU A 215 -16.83 24.58 -8.94
CA GLU A 215 -17.97 25.39 -8.55
C GLU A 215 -18.11 25.42 -7.03
N HIS A 216 -18.46 26.59 -6.49
CA HIS A 216 -18.72 26.82 -5.06
C HIS A 216 -17.59 26.33 -4.13
N PRO A 217 -16.34 26.81 -4.30
CA PRO A 217 -15.27 26.47 -3.38
C PRO A 217 -15.62 26.86 -1.94
N TRP A 218 -14.93 26.25 -0.98
CA TRP A 218 -14.89 26.79 0.38
C TRP A 218 -14.15 28.12 0.36
N GLU A 219 -14.77 29.15 0.92
CA GLU A 219 -14.15 30.46 1.11
C GLU A 219 -13.70 30.57 2.57
N ILE A 220 -12.38 30.59 2.77
CA ILE A 220 -11.78 30.66 4.10
C ILE A 220 -11.37 32.12 4.33
N PRO A 221 -11.99 32.82 5.30
CA PRO A 221 -11.57 34.16 5.66
C PRO A 221 -10.13 34.18 6.14
N LEU A 222 -9.37 35.17 5.70
CA LEU A 222 -7.99 35.41 6.08
C LEU A 222 -7.88 36.72 6.87
N SER A 223 -6.81 36.89 7.64
CA SER A 223 -6.45 38.22 8.13
C SER A 223 -5.91 39.08 6.98
N ASP A 224 -5.95 40.41 7.13
CA ASP A 224 -5.50 41.35 6.10
C ASP A 224 -4.00 41.21 5.75
N ASP A 225 -3.21 40.66 6.68
CA ASP A 225 -1.76 40.46 6.58
C ASP A 225 -1.35 39.02 6.24
N ASP A 226 -2.31 38.11 6.03
CA ASP A 226 -1.99 36.72 5.65
C ASP A 226 -1.27 36.71 4.29
N PRO A 227 -0.14 35.98 4.15
CA PRO A 227 0.64 35.97 2.91
C PRO A 227 0.01 35.15 1.77
N TRP A 228 -1.14 34.50 1.99
CA TRP A 228 -1.82 33.75 0.94
C TRP A 228 -2.21 34.65 -0.24
N PRO A 229 -2.00 34.24 -1.51
CA PRO A 229 -2.16 35.15 -2.65
C PRO A 229 -3.62 35.57 -2.94
N GLU A 230 -4.60 34.78 -2.50
CA GLU A 230 -6.03 34.99 -2.78
C GLU A 230 -6.82 35.29 -1.50
N HIS A 231 -7.60 36.37 -1.47
CA HIS A 231 -8.41 36.76 -0.31
C HIS A 231 -9.91 36.85 -0.70
N PRO A 232 -10.79 35.99 -0.16
CA PRO A 232 -10.52 34.88 0.77
C PRO A 232 -9.75 33.73 0.10
N MET A 233 -9.11 32.88 0.91
CA MET A 233 -8.49 31.65 0.42
C MET A 233 -9.58 30.72 -0.09
N GLN A 234 -9.44 30.27 -1.34
CA GLN A 234 -10.38 29.34 -1.95
C GLN A 234 -9.85 27.91 -1.92
N ILE A 235 -10.65 26.99 -1.37
CA ILE A 235 -10.36 25.55 -1.39
C ILE A 235 -11.47 24.82 -2.12
N LEU A 236 -11.11 24.13 -3.21
CA LEU A 236 -12.06 23.37 -4.00
C LEU A 236 -12.67 22.21 -3.19
N ARG A 237 -13.94 21.91 -3.47
CA ARG A 237 -14.67 20.84 -2.76
C ARG A 237 -14.42 19.48 -3.38
N THR A 238 -14.43 18.43 -2.58
CA THR A 238 -14.51 17.06 -3.10
C THR A 238 -15.78 16.89 -3.93
N HIS A 239 -15.70 16.23 -5.09
CA HIS A 239 -16.90 15.95 -5.88
C HIS A 239 -17.90 15.10 -5.10
N SER A 240 -19.15 15.54 -5.04
CA SER A 240 -20.24 14.71 -4.54
C SER A 240 -20.41 13.46 -5.40
N ASP A 241 -20.68 12.32 -4.80
CA ASP A 241 -21.03 11.11 -5.53
C ASP A 241 -22.32 11.31 -6.36
N PRO A 242 -22.24 11.32 -7.71
CA PRO A 242 -23.40 11.54 -8.58
C PRO A 242 -24.40 10.37 -8.55
N THR A 243 -23.98 9.22 -8.03
CA THR A 243 -24.80 8.02 -7.92
C THR A 243 -25.60 7.96 -6.62
N HIS A 244 -25.40 8.93 -5.73
CA HIS A 244 -26.20 9.12 -4.53
C HIS A 244 -27.59 9.68 -4.91
N ALA A 245 -28.58 8.79 -5.05
CA ALA A 245 -29.91 9.16 -5.54
C ALA A 245 -30.63 10.18 -4.63
N PRO A 246 -31.31 11.21 -5.19
CA PRO A 246 -32.16 12.12 -4.43
C PRO A 246 -33.29 11.33 -3.74
N GLY A 247 -33.45 11.49 -2.42
CA GLY A 247 -34.48 10.80 -1.63
C GLY A 247 -34.00 9.59 -0.81
N THR A 248 -32.69 9.32 -0.79
CA THR A 248 -32.02 8.37 0.13
C THR A 248 -31.89 8.95 1.56
N GLY A 249 -32.94 9.61 2.04
CA GLY A 249 -32.97 10.63 3.11
C GLY A 249 -32.47 10.26 4.51
N ASP A 250 -31.80 9.13 4.69
CA ASP A 250 -31.25 8.64 5.97
C ASP A 250 -29.83 8.03 5.83
N LEU A 251 -29.08 8.31 4.73
CA LEU A 251 -27.69 7.89 4.59
C LEU A 251 -26.73 9.10 4.51
N PRO A 252 -25.51 8.98 5.07
CA PRO A 252 -24.51 10.04 5.01
C PRO A 252 -23.94 10.20 3.59
N PRO A 253 -23.36 11.37 3.25
CA PRO A 253 -22.71 11.59 1.96
C PRO A 253 -21.62 10.55 1.65
N THR A 254 -21.59 10.11 0.40
CA THR A 254 -20.61 9.17 -0.15
C THR A 254 -19.71 9.85 -1.17
N TYR A 255 -18.53 9.25 -1.39
CA TYR A 255 -17.55 9.70 -2.37
C TYR A 255 -16.98 8.48 -3.11
N LEU A 256 -16.61 8.69 -4.37
CA LEU A 256 -16.04 7.66 -5.22
C LEU A 256 -14.51 7.70 -5.14
N ASN A 257 -13.89 6.53 -5.12
CA ASN A 257 -12.46 6.38 -5.31
C ASN A 257 -12.15 6.35 -6.81
N THR A 258 -11.28 7.24 -7.28
CA THR A 258 -10.82 7.26 -8.68
C THR A 258 -9.56 6.43 -8.91
N ALA A 259 -9.03 5.77 -7.88
CA ALA A 259 -8.07 4.68 -8.00
C ALA A 259 -8.78 3.32 -7.81
N THR A 260 -8.12 2.23 -8.14
CA THR A 260 -8.56 0.90 -7.71
C THR A 260 -8.33 0.76 -6.20
N HIS A 261 -9.22 0.11 -5.47
CA HIS A 261 -9.03 -0.11 -4.03
C HIS A 261 -8.02 -1.23 -3.74
N TRP A 262 -7.72 -2.04 -4.75
CA TRP A 262 -6.86 -3.21 -4.63
C TRP A 262 -5.40 -2.81 -4.51
N TRP A 263 -4.62 -3.66 -3.85
CA TRP A 263 -3.16 -3.55 -3.93
C TRP A 263 -2.67 -4.21 -5.22
N ASP A 264 -2.77 -3.48 -6.33
CA ASP A 264 -2.58 -4.02 -7.67
C ASP A 264 -1.47 -3.35 -8.51
N GLY A 265 -0.80 -2.36 -7.92
CA GLY A 265 0.27 -1.62 -8.57
C GLY A 265 -0.24 -0.51 -9.52
N SER A 266 -1.48 -0.05 -9.37
CA SER A 266 -2.13 0.92 -10.27
C SER A 266 -1.38 2.25 -10.36
N GLN A 267 -0.54 2.61 -9.39
CA GLN A 267 0.36 3.76 -9.51
C GLN A 267 1.35 3.61 -10.68
N ILE A 268 1.74 2.38 -11.02
CA ILE A 268 2.59 2.04 -12.16
C ILE A 268 1.74 1.80 -13.41
N TYR A 269 0.67 1.00 -13.28
CA TYR A 269 -0.07 0.45 -14.42
C TYR A 269 -1.28 1.27 -14.87
N GLY A 270 -1.74 2.21 -14.05
CA GLY A 270 -3.00 2.94 -14.24
C GLY A 270 -4.21 2.22 -13.67
N SER A 271 -5.34 2.93 -13.62
CA SER A 271 -6.65 2.41 -13.19
C SER A 271 -7.65 2.30 -14.35
N ASP A 272 -7.18 2.35 -15.59
CA ASP A 272 -7.99 2.23 -16.80
C ASP A 272 -7.12 1.73 -17.99
N GLU A 273 -7.77 1.15 -19.00
CA GLU A 273 -7.09 0.58 -20.17
C GLU A 273 -6.33 1.62 -21.00
N ALA A 274 -6.79 2.88 -21.07
CA ALA A 274 -6.13 3.91 -21.85
C ALA A 274 -4.82 4.35 -21.18
N THR A 275 -4.80 4.48 -19.86
CA THR A 275 -3.58 4.72 -19.08
C THR A 275 -2.64 3.52 -19.15
N LEU A 276 -3.16 2.30 -19.01
CA LEU A 276 -2.37 1.09 -19.14
C LEU A 276 -1.69 0.99 -20.52
N ALA A 277 -2.43 1.29 -21.60
CA ALA A 277 -1.87 1.27 -22.95
C ALA A 277 -0.73 2.29 -23.15
N LYS A 278 -0.74 3.43 -22.44
CA LYS A 278 0.34 4.43 -22.52
C LYS A 278 1.64 3.97 -21.87
N VAL A 279 1.56 3.16 -20.82
CA VAL A 279 2.76 2.70 -20.08
C VAL A 279 3.33 1.40 -20.64
N ARG A 280 2.55 0.63 -21.40
CA ARG A 280 3.01 -0.61 -22.04
C ARG A 280 3.85 -0.34 -23.28
N SER A 281 4.91 -1.12 -23.45
CA SER A 281 5.74 -1.11 -24.67
C SER A 281 5.11 -1.93 -25.81
N GLY A 282 4.26 -2.90 -25.48
CA GLY A 282 3.73 -3.88 -26.44
C GLY A 282 4.74 -4.95 -26.87
N GLU A 283 5.90 -5.02 -26.20
CA GLU A 283 6.94 -6.00 -26.48
C GLU A 283 7.37 -6.76 -25.22
N ASN A 284 7.30 -8.10 -25.29
CA ASN A 284 7.73 -9.04 -24.24
C ASN A 284 7.13 -8.75 -22.84
N GLY A 285 5.91 -8.25 -22.79
CA GLY A 285 5.17 -7.87 -21.60
C GLY A 285 5.65 -6.60 -20.92
N LYS A 286 6.61 -5.88 -21.49
CA LYS A 286 7.34 -4.81 -20.80
C LYS A 286 6.58 -3.49 -20.77
N LEU A 287 6.95 -2.66 -19.80
CA LEU A 287 6.63 -1.24 -19.72
C LEU A 287 7.68 -0.37 -20.39
N VAL A 288 7.28 0.82 -20.84
CA VAL A 288 8.16 1.77 -21.52
C VAL A 288 9.18 2.36 -20.55
N ILE A 289 10.45 2.30 -20.92
CA ILE A 289 11.57 3.00 -20.29
C ILE A 289 12.31 3.78 -21.38
N GLY A 290 12.63 5.04 -21.10
CA GLY A 290 13.39 5.91 -21.99
C GLY A 290 14.84 5.45 -22.15
N PRO A 291 15.54 5.93 -23.19
CA PRO A 291 16.95 5.59 -23.43
C PRO A 291 17.89 6.10 -22.33
N ASP A 292 17.45 7.06 -21.52
CA ASP A 292 18.15 7.58 -20.34
C ASP A 292 17.93 6.71 -19.08
N GLY A 293 17.16 5.62 -19.20
CA GLY A 293 16.83 4.73 -18.07
C GLY A 293 15.78 5.29 -17.12
N LEU A 294 15.14 6.42 -17.47
CA LEU A 294 14.03 7.02 -16.75
C LEU A 294 12.71 6.72 -17.47
N LEU A 295 11.58 6.99 -16.81
CA LEU A 295 10.28 6.95 -17.47
C LEU A 295 10.20 8.02 -18.59
N PRO A 296 9.33 7.86 -19.60
CA PRO A 296 9.03 8.94 -20.54
C PRO A 296 8.45 10.17 -19.82
N LEU A 297 8.56 11.36 -20.42
CA LEU A 297 7.95 12.58 -19.89
C LEU A 297 6.61 12.87 -20.56
N ASP A 298 5.63 13.27 -19.76
CA ASP A 298 4.42 13.88 -20.24
C ASP A 298 4.75 15.31 -20.70
N PRO A 299 4.55 15.65 -21.99
CA PRO A 299 4.93 16.96 -22.52
C PRO A 299 4.08 18.11 -21.97
N ASP A 300 2.86 17.83 -21.49
CA ASP A 300 1.93 18.84 -21.00
C ASP A 300 2.17 19.11 -19.51
N LEU A 301 2.41 18.05 -18.73
CA LEU A 301 2.61 18.14 -17.28
C LEU A 301 4.07 18.39 -16.90
N GLY A 302 5.03 17.93 -17.72
CA GLY A 302 6.45 17.99 -17.42
C GLY A 302 6.91 16.98 -16.36
N VAL A 303 6.10 15.95 -16.08
CA VAL A 303 6.40 14.86 -15.13
C VAL A 303 6.36 13.50 -15.84
N ASP A 304 6.75 12.44 -15.15
CA ASP A 304 6.99 11.11 -15.73
C ASP A 304 5.70 10.39 -16.13
N ILE A 305 5.53 9.89 -17.36
CA ILE A 305 4.36 9.08 -17.74
C ILE A 305 4.35 7.77 -16.94
N THR A 306 3.29 7.57 -16.16
CA THR A 306 3.04 6.38 -15.31
C THR A 306 1.53 6.21 -15.11
N GLY A 307 1.12 5.28 -14.25
CA GLY A 307 -0.28 5.10 -13.86
C GLY A 307 -0.95 6.30 -13.18
N VAL A 308 -0.23 7.11 -12.40
CA VAL A 308 -0.76 8.29 -11.69
C VAL A 308 0.27 9.43 -11.61
N ASN A 309 -0.14 10.67 -11.88
CA ASN A 309 0.76 11.83 -12.04
C ASN A 309 0.49 13.04 -11.12
N GLY A 310 -0.42 12.94 -10.16
CA GLY A 310 -0.74 14.06 -9.25
C GLY A 310 0.29 14.26 -8.13
N ASN A 311 0.46 15.50 -7.68
CA ASN A 311 1.30 15.89 -6.51
C ASN A 311 2.72 15.28 -6.55
N TRP A 312 3.43 15.53 -7.65
CA TRP A 312 4.64 14.78 -8.00
C TRP A 312 5.90 15.35 -7.35
N TRP A 313 6.91 14.52 -7.10
CA TRP A 313 8.25 14.95 -6.65
C TRP A 313 9.32 13.88 -6.92
N ILE A 314 10.60 14.22 -6.72
CA ILE A 314 11.73 13.35 -7.08
C ILE A 314 11.65 11.94 -6.47
N GLY A 315 11.16 11.80 -5.24
CA GLY A 315 11.00 10.49 -4.59
C GLY A 315 10.04 9.56 -5.34
N LEU A 316 8.98 10.12 -5.94
CA LEU A 316 8.06 9.37 -6.80
C LEU A 316 8.72 8.99 -8.13
N SER A 317 9.42 9.93 -8.78
CA SER A 317 10.20 9.62 -10.00
C SER A 317 11.15 8.44 -9.81
N MET A 318 11.83 8.38 -8.66
CA MET A 318 12.71 7.26 -8.32
C MET A 318 11.97 5.93 -8.20
N LEU A 319 10.90 5.88 -7.39
CA LEU A 319 10.20 4.64 -7.09
C LEU A 319 9.39 4.13 -8.27
N HIS A 320 8.71 5.01 -9.01
CA HIS A 320 8.01 4.62 -10.24
C HIS A 320 9.00 4.07 -11.27
N THR A 321 10.15 4.74 -11.48
CA THR A 321 11.18 4.22 -12.40
C THR A 321 11.73 2.87 -11.93
N LEU A 322 12.03 2.72 -10.62
CA LEU A 322 12.56 1.48 -10.06
C LEU A 322 11.61 0.30 -10.28
N PHE A 323 10.33 0.44 -9.94
CA PHE A 323 9.38 -0.67 -10.05
C PHE A 323 8.89 -0.93 -11.47
N THR A 324 8.98 0.05 -12.39
CA THR A 324 8.85 -0.21 -13.82
C THR A 324 10.02 -1.05 -14.35
N ARG A 325 11.25 -0.77 -13.89
CA ARG A 325 12.42 -1.59 -14.23
C ARG A 325 12.33 -2.99 -13.62
N GLU A 326 11.85 -3.11 -12.39
CA GLU A 326 11.61 -4.40 -11.74
C GLU A 326 10.58 -5.24 -12.51
N HIS A 327 9.47 -4.62 -12.94
CA HIS A 327 8.51 -5.28 -13.82
C HIS A 327 9.19 -5.83 -15.09
N ASN A 328 10.01 -5.02 -15.77
CA ASN A 328 10.69 -5.44 -16.99
C ASN A 328 11.69 -6.58 -16.76
N VAL A 329 12.37 -6.60 -15.60
CA VAL A 329 13.24 -7.72 -15.20
C VAL A 329 12.42 -8.98 -14.95
N ILE A 330 11.25 -8.87 -14.32
CA ILE A 330 10.35 -10.00 -14.13
C ILE A 330 9.88 -10.55 -15.49
N CYS A 331 9.50 -9.67 -16.44
CA CYS A 331 9.17 -10.06 -17.81
C CYS A 331 10.30 -10.83 -18.48
N ASP A 332 11.55 -10.36 -18.37
CA ASP A 332 12.72 -11.04 -18.94
C ASP A 332 12.89 -12.46 -18.37
N ARG A 333 12.73 -12.61 -17.04
CA ARG A 333 12.82 -13.93 -16.38
C ARG A 333 11.68 -14.85 -16.77
N LEU A 334 10.46 -14.32 -16.90
CA LEU A 334 9.31 -15.09 -17.35
C LEU A 334 9.46 -15.52 -18.81
N HIS A 335 9.97 -14.65 -19.68
CA HIS A 335 10.20 -14.97 -21.08
C HIS A 335 11.29 -16.03 -21.26
N GLU A 336 12.36 -15.98 -20.45
CA GLU A 336 13.39 -17.02 -20.40
C GLU A 336 12.81 -18.39 -20.00
N ALA A 337 11.96 -18.42 -18.98
CA ALA A 337 11.34 -19.65 -18.46
C ALA A 337 10.19 -20.17 -19.34
N TYR A 338 9.45 -19.26 -19.99
CA TYR A 338 8.27 -19.53 -20.79
C TYR A 338 8.35 -18.80 -22.16
N PRO A 339 9.23 -19.24 -23.09
CA PRO A 339 9.48 -18.51 -24.34
C PRO A 339 8.29 -18.41 -25.29
N SER A 340 7.27 -19.25 -25.10
CA SER A 340 6.06 -19.26 -25.94
C SER A 340 4.96 -18.31 -25.44
N TRP A 341 5.14 -17.68 -24.27
CA TRP A 341 4.15 -16.74 -23.76
C TRP A 341 4.13 -15.46 -24.60
N SER A 342 2.91 -15.00 -24.87
CA SER A 342 2.62 -13.74 -25.55
C SER A 342 2.96 -12.53 -24.68
N ASP A 343 2.96 -11.34 -25.31
CA ASP A 343 3.14 -10.06 -24.62
C ASP A 343 2.16 -9.88 -23.44
N ASP A 344 0.88 -10.20 -23.64
CA ASP A 344 -0.15 -10.10 -22.60
C ASP A 344 0.05 -11.12 -21.48
N GLU A 345 0.41 -12.37 -21.79
CA GLU A 345 0.69 -13.38 -20.77
C GLU A 345 1.88 -12.98 -19.88
N LEU A 346 2.95 -12.47 -20.49
CA LEU A 346 4.12 -11.98 -19.76
C LEU A 346 3.77 -10.77 -18.88
N PHE A 347 3.05 -9.80 -19.44
CA PHE A 347 2.62 -8.60 -18.72
C PHE A 347 1.75 -8.94 -17.50
N ASP A 348 0.71 -9.77 -17.69
CA ASP A 348 -0.25 -10.11 -16.64
C ASP A 348 0.43 -10.79 -15.44
N HIS A 349 1.32 -11.75 -15.72
CA HIS A 349 2.07 -12.46 -14.69
C HIS A 349 3.12 -11.55 -14.04
N ALA A 350 3.82 -10.72 -14.81
CA ALA A 350 4.77 -9.76 -14.26
C ALA A 350 4.10 -8.74 -13.34
N ARG A 351 2.90 -8.23 -13.71
CA ARG A 351 2.08 -7.36 -12.85
C ARG A 351 1.71 -8.05 -11.54
N LEU A 352 1.28 -9.31 -11.58
CA LEU A 352 0.96 -10.07 -10.36
C LEU A 352 2.16 -10.19 -9.42
N VAL A 353 3.32 -10.58 -9.95
CA VAL A 353 4.56 -10.73 -9.17
C VAL A 353 4.99 -9.39 -8.58
N ASN A 354 5.00 -8.33 -9.39
CA ASN A 354 5.45 -7.01 -8.94
C ASN A 354 4.49 -6.42 -7.88
N ALA A 355 3.17 -6.53 -8.07
CA ALA A 355 2.18 -6.11 -7.08
C ALA A 355 2.33 -6.88 -5.75
N ALA A 356 2.57 -8.20 -5.81
CA ALA A 356 2.82 -9.00 -4.62
C ALA A 356 4.14 -8.61 -3.92
N LEU A 357 5.18 -8.25 -4.69
CA LEU A 357 6.45 -7.76 -4.15
C LEU A 357 6.26 -6.42 -3.42
N LEU A 358 5.52 -5.48 -4.01
CA LEU A 358 5.15 -4.21 -3.36
C LEU A 358 4.41 -4.44 -2.04
N ALA A 359 3.40 -5.32 -2.05
CA ALA A 359 2.65 -5.69 -0.86
C ALA A 359 3.55 -6.32 0.22
N LYS A 360 4.51 -7.17 -0.19
CA LYS A 360 5.48 -7.80 0.71
C LYS A 360 6.38 -6.77 1.36
N ILE A 361 7.07 -5.94 0.56
CA ILE A 361 7.99 -4.90 1.05
C ILE A 361 7.26 -3.98 2.02
N HIS A 362 6.06 -3.54 1.67
CA HIS A 362 5.31 -2.68 2.56
C HIS A 362 4.99 -3.39 3.88
N THR A 363 4.52 -4.64 3.83
CA THR A 363 4.09 -5.40 5.02
C THR A 363 5.25 -5.75 5.95
N VAL A 364 6.37 -6.24 5.42
CA VAL A 364 7.45 -6.83 6.25
C VAL A 364 8.73 -5.99 6.32
N ASN A 365 8.81 -4.87 5.58
CA ASN A 365 9.94 -3.94 5.68
C ASN A 365 9.48 -2.53 6.05
N TRP A 366 8.56 -1.92 5.31
CA TRP A 366 8.16 -0.52 5.55
C TRP A 366 7.36 -0.36 6.84
N THR A 367 6.28 -1.15 7.05
CA THR A 367 5.43 -1.02 8.24
C THR A 367 6.20 -1.29 9.54
N PRO A 368 7.07 -2.33 9.62
CA PRO A 368 7.86 -2.54 10.83
C PRO A 368 8.92 -1.45 11.07
N ALA A 369 9.42 -0.77 10.03
CA ALA A 369 10.35 0.34 10.20
C ALA A 369 9.66 1.59 10.79
N ILE A 370 8.44 1.92 10.36
CA ILE A 370 7.67 3.04 10.93
C ILE A 370 7.06 2.72 12.30
N LEU A 371 6.75 1.45 12.56
CA LEU A 371 6.26 0.96 13.84
C LEU A 371 7.34 0.13 14.55
N ASP A 372 8.46 0.76 14.87
CA ASP A 372 9.62 0.08 15.46
C ASP A 372 9.38 -0.36 16.92
N HIS A 373 8.64 -1.45 17.05
CA HIS A 373 8.29 -2.07 18.33
C HIS A 373 8.34 -3.59 18.18
N PRO A 374 8.95 -4.36 19.12
CA PRO A 374 9.12 -5.81 18.97
C PRO A 374 7.84 -6.58 18.65
N THR A 375 6.72 -6.22 19.28
CA THR A 375 5.41 -6.81 18.97
C THR A 375 4.94 -6.50 17.55
N MET A 376 5.19 -5.30 17.02
CA MET A 376 4.82 -4.95 15.64
C MET A 376 5.73 -5.63 14.62
N GLN A 377 7.03 -5.75 14.91
CA GLN A 377 7.96 -6.54 14.10
C GLN A 377 7.41 -7.98 13.91
N VAL A 378 7.07 -8.66 15.01
CA VAL A 378 6.51 -10.01 14.95
C VAL A 378 5.09 -10.05 14.35
N ALA A 379 4.23 -9.09 14.67
CA ALA A 379 2.85 -9.07 14.17
C ALA A 379 2.80 -8.88 12.64
N MET A 380 3.63 -8.00 12.10
CA MET A 380 3.68 -7.72 10.66
C MET A 380 4.32 -8.86 9.88
N HIS A 381 5.41 -9.47 10.38
CA HIS A 381 5.93 -10.72 9.82
C HIS A 381 4.89 -11.85 9.92
N GLY A 382 4.15 -11.91 11.03
CA GLY A 382 3.05 -12.85 11.24
C GLY A 382 1.89 -12.66 10.26
N ASN A 383 1.61 -11.44 9.80
CA ASN A 383 0.62 -11.22 8.74
C ASN A 383 1.06 -11.85 7.41
N TRP A 384 2.36 -11.91 7.11
CA TRP A 384 2.85 -12.48 5.86
C TRP A 384 3.09 -13.99 5.94
N TRP A 385 3.83 -14.46 6.96
CA TRP A 385 4.24 -15.87 7.08
C TRP A 385 3.50 -16.64 8.17
N GLY A 386 2.70 -15.96 8.99
CA GLY A 386 2.05 -16.54 10.16
C GLY A 386 2.96 -16.58 11.38
N LEU A 387 2.37 -16.84 12.55
CA LEU A 387 3.12 -17.02 13.79
C LEU A 387 3.95 -18.32 13.80
N ALA A 388 3.69 -19.26 12.86
CA ALA A 388 4.59 -20.38 12.59
C ALA A 388 5.96 -19.93 12.05
N GLY A 389 6.02 -18.72 11.47
CA GLY A 389 7.25 -18.09 11.04
C GLY A 389 7.65 -18.41 9.60
N GLU A 390 8.53 -17.56 9.08
CA GLU A 390 9.01 -17.60 7.69
C GLU A 390 9.68 -18.92 7.32
N TRP A 391 10.49 -19.49 8.21
CA TRP A 391 11.19 -20.74 7.93
C TRP A 391 10.21 -21.88 7.65
N ILE A 392 9.17 -22.03 8.47
CA ILE A 392 8.15 -23.07 8.26
C ILE A 392 7.40 -22.82 6.95
N TYR A 393 6.99 -21.56 6.72
CA TYR A 393 6.29 -21.20 5.49
C TYR A 393 7.10 -21.50 4.23
N ASN A 394 8.38 -21.15 4.21
CA ASN A 394 9.23 -21.33 3.03
C ASN A 394 9.59 -22.80 2.76
N HIS A 395 9.59 -23.68 3.78
CA HIS A 395 9.97 -25.09 3.63
C HIS A 395 8.77 -26.05 3.50
N PHE A 396 7.66 -25.74 4.16
CA PHE A 396 6.49 -26.62 4.24
C PHE A 396 5.22 -25.97 3.68
N GLY A 397 5.29 -24.71 3.25
CA GLY A 397 4.12 -23.93 2.85
C GLY A 397 3.20 -23.66 4.03
N ARG A 398 1.91 -23.53 3.74
CA ARG A 398 0.88 -23.32 4.77
C ARG A 398 0.58 -24.61 5.51
N ILE A 399 0.83 -24.61 6.82
CA ILE A 399 0.50 -25.73 7.71
C ILE A 399 -0.93 -25.67 8.28
N SER A 400 -1.62 -24.53 8.10
CA SER A 400 -2.98 -24.32 8.58
C SER A 400 -3.79 -23.41 7.65
N LYS A 401 -5.12 -23.57 7.66
CA LYS A 401 -6.06 -22.62 7.04
C LYS A 401 -6.12 -21.29 7.80
N SER A 402 -5.68 -21.25 9.05
CA SER A 402 -5.67 -20.03 9.87
C SER A 402 -4.64 -19.02 9.36
N GLU A 403 -5.10 -17.78 9.13
CA GLU A 403 -4.22 -16.66 8.83
C GLU A 403 -3.28 -16.28 9.99
N VAL A 404 -3.66 -16.60 11.24
CA VAL A 404 -2.81 -16.34 12.41
C VAL A 404 -1.62 -17.30 12.43
N ILE A 405 -1.85 -18.57 12.05
CA ILE A 405 -0.81 -19.61 12.09
C ILE A 405 0.08 -19.55 10.85
N SER A 406 -0.50 -19.41 9.65
CA SER A 406 0.23 -19.53 8.37
C SER A 406 0.25 -18.26 7.52
N GLY A 407 -0.17 -17.12 8.07
CA GLY A 407 -0.17 -15.83 7.38
C GLY A 407 -1.40 -15.61 6.51
N ILE A 408 -1.58 -14.39 6.02
CA ILE A 408 -2.67 -14.00 5.12
C ILE A 408 -2.41 -14.49 3.68
N PRO A 409 -1.22 -14.33 3.09
CA PRO A 409 -0.94 -14.85 1.74
C PRO A 409 -1.25 -16.35 1.58
N GLY A 410 -2.21 -16.66 0.70
CA GLY A 410 -2.69 -18.02 0.44
C GLY A 410 -3.79 -18.52 1.40
N SER A 411 -4.33 -17.69 2.28
CA SER A 411 -5.55 -18.01 3.03
C SER A 411 -6.79 -17.95 2.12
N PRO A 412 -7.92 -18.58 2.51
CA PRO A 412 -9.20 -18.31 1.85
C PRO A 412 -9.56 -16.82 1.88
N LYS A 413 -10.28 -16.35 0.84
CA LYS A 413 -10.86 -14.99 0.84
C LYS A 413 -11.91 -14.88 1.95
N ASP A 414 -11.89 -13.79 2.73
CA ASP A 414 -12.94 -13.45 3.69
C ASP A 414 -13.07 -11.92 3.80
N HIS A 415 -14.22 -11.39 3.40
CA HIS A 415 -14.54 -9.96 3.48
C HIS A 415 -15.30 -9.60 4.76
N PHE A 416 -15.49 -10.55 5.68
CA PHE A 416 -16.20 -10.37 6.96
C PHE A 416 -17.64 -9.86 6.82
N GLY A 417 -18.27 -10.13 5.67
CA GLY A 417 -19.66 -9.77 5.37
C GLY A 417 -19.86 -8.31 4.94
N VAL A 418 -18.80 -7.62 4.54
CA VAL A 418 -18.82 -6.26 3.97
C VAL A 418 -17.95 -6.25 2.72
N PRO A 419 -18.41 -5.76 1.56
CA PRO A 419 -17.59 -5.67 0.36
C PRO A 419 -16.26 -4.94 0.62
N TYR A 420 -15.18 -5.41 0.01
CA TYR A 420 -13.87 -4.77 0.14
C TYR A 420 -13.87 -3.38 -0.48
N ALA A 421 -13.46 -2.38 0.31
CA ALA A 421 -13.15 -1.03 -0.11
C ALA A 421 -12.14 -0.41 0.86
N ILE A 422 -11.27 0.47 0.34
CA ILE A 422 -10.60 1.48 1.18
C ILE A 422 -11.66 2.40 1.77
N THR A 423 -11.42 2.92 2.97
CA THR A 423 -12.39 3.72 3.72
C THR A 423 -11.98 5.19 3.81
N GLU A 424 -12.95 6.07 4.07
CA GLU A 424 -12.66 7.50 4.31
C GLU A 424 -11.76 7.73 5.54
N GLU A 425 -11.90 6.89 6.56
CA GLU A 425 -11.02 6.95 7.72
C GLU A 425 -9.59 6.51 7.38
N PHE A 426 -9.42 5.53 6.48
CA PHE A 426 -8.11 5.15 5.97
C PHE A 426 -7.45 6.32 5.24
N VAL A 427 -8.18 7.04 4.38
CA VAL A 427 -7.69 8.27 3.73
C VAL A 427 -7.24 9.29 4.77
N SER A 428 -8.01 9.46 5.84
CA SER A 428 -7.75 10.46 6.88
C SER A 428 -6.50 10.16 7.70
N VAL A 429 -6.29 8.91 8.13
CA VAL A 429 -5.12 8.54 8.96
C VAL A 429 -3.81 8.47 8.17
N TYR A 430 -3.88 8.42 6.83
CA TYR A 430 -2.71 8.45 5.94
C TYR A 430 -2.28 9.87 5.51
N ARG A 431 -2.86 10.93 6.07
CA ARG A 431 -2.44 12.32 5.84
C ARG A 431 -1.13 12.65 6.58
N MET A 432 -0.04 12.04 6.14
CA MET A 432 1.29 12.09 6.78
C MET A 432 2.25 13.11 6.13
N HIS A 433 1.73 14.22 5.58
CA HIS A 433 2.55 15.27 4.94
C HIS A 433 3.73 15.81 5.77
N PRO A 434 3.67 15.88 7.12
CA PRO A 434 4.81 16.31 7.93
C PRO A 434 6.07 15.45 7.81
N LEU A 435 6.02 14.28 7.16
CA LEU A 435 7.20 13.47 6.80
C LEU A 435 8.14 14.16 5.82
N MET A 436 7.66 15.15 5.04
CA MET A 436 8.46 15.84 4.03
C MET A 436 9.34 16.93 4.66
N PRO A 437 10.67 16.94 4.46
CA PRO A 437 11.54 18.03 4.90
C PRO A 437 11.38 19.25 3.99
N ASP A 438 11.89 20.40 4.45
CA ASP A 438 11.88 21.64 3.67
C ASP A 438 13.05 21.72 2.69
N GLU A 439 14.16 21.06 3.03
CA GLU A 439 15.42 21.04 2.29
C GLU A 439 15.86 19.60 1.99
N PHE A 440 16.48 19.42 0.83
CA PHE A 440 16.98 18.16 0.28
C PHE A 440 18.45 18.32 -0.08
N VAL A 441 19.27 17.39 0.42
CA VAL A 441 20.70 17.34 0.13
C VAL A 441 20.99 16.01 -0.56
N PHE A 442 21.47 16.08 -1.80
CA PHE A 442 21.84 14.92 -2.61
C PHE A 442 23.34 14.71 -2.54
N ARG A 443 23.77 13.47 -2.33
CA ARG A 443 25.17 13.12 -2.04
C ARG A 443 25.65 12.03 -2.96
N SER A 444 26.95 12.02 -3.24
CA SER A 444 27.54 10.95 -4.06
C SER A 444 27.77 9.69 -3.23
N VAL A 445 27.25 8.55 -3.69
CA VAL A 445 27.51 7.24 -3.07
C VAL A 445 29.00 6.89 -3.04
N ALA A 446 29.79 7.45 -3.96
CA ALA A 446 31.21 7.12 -4.10
C ALA A 446 32.09 7.73 -3.01
N ASN A 447 31.73 8.88 -2.47
CA ASN A 447 32.59 9.65 -1.57
C ASN A 447 31.86 10.58 -0.59
N ASP A 448 30.54 10.51 -0.48
CA ASP A 448 29.68 11.32 0.40
C ASP A 448 29.78 12.84 0.16
N SER A 449 30.31 13.28 -0.99
CA SER A 449 30.32 14.70 -1.34
C SER A 449 28.93 15.19 -1.71
N VAL A 450 28.60 16.43 -1.31
CA VAL A 450 27.35 17.08 -1.70
C VAL A 450 27.37 17.36 -3.20
N LEU A 451 26.37 16.85 -3.90
CA LEU A 451 26.17 17.05 -5.33
C LEU A 451 25.21 18.20 -5.62
N LEU A 452 24.14 18.29 -4.81
CA LEU A 452 23.06 19.23 -5.03
C LEU A 452 22.31 19.52 -3.73
N GLU A 453 21.88 20.77 -3.57
CA GLU A 453 20.97 21.20 -2.50
C GLU A 453 19.73 21.83 -3.14
N ARG A 454 18.55 21.48 -2.64
CA ARG A 454 17.26 21.95 -3.16
C ARG A 454 16.25 22.11 -2.03
N THR A 455 15.28 22.98 -2.24
CA THR A 455 14.09 23.09 -1.41
C THR A 455 12.97 22.19 -1.92
N LEU A 456 11.93 21.94 -1.11
CA LEU A 456 10.79 21.12 -1.51
C LEU A 456 10.15 21.53 -2.86
N PRO A 457 9.88 22.83 -3.14
CA PRO A 457 9.35 23.24 -4.44
C PRO A 457 10.28 22.91 -5.63
N GLU A 458 11.59 22.91 -5.41
CA GLU A 458 12.60 22.67 -6.45
C GLU A 458 12.88 21.18 -6.68
N VAL A 459 12.24 20.29 -5.92
CA VAL A 459 12.25 18.84 -6.18
C VAL A 459 10.87 18.31 -6.57
N ALA A 460 9.86 19.19 -6.65
CA ALA A 460 8.48 18.87 -6.94
C ALA A 460 8.13 19.10 -8.42
N ASP A 461 7.05 18.46 -8.86
CA ASP A 461 6.46 18.59 -10.19
C ASP A 461 7.52 18.52 -11.31
N ARG A 462 7.53 19.50 -12.23
CA ARG A 462 8.48 19.56 -13.35
C ARG A 462 9.95 19.60 -12.93
N HIS A 463 10.24 20.12 -11.74
CA HIS A 463 11.61 20.22 -11.24
C HIS A 463 12.16 18.87 -10.79
N ALA A 464 11.31 17.89 -10.46
CA ALA A 464 11.72 16.52 -10.18
C ALA A 464 12.57 15.95 -11.33
N ARG A 465 12.14 16.17 -12.58
CA ARG A 465 12.90 15.70 -13.74
C ARG A 465 14.22 16.44 -13.92
N GLU A 466 14.29 17.72 -13.59
CA GLU A 466 15.54 18.50 -13.65
C GLU A 466 16.58 17.94 -12.67
N VAL A 467 16.14 17.56 -11.46
CA VAL A 467 16.98 16.91 -10.46
C VAL A 467 17.44 15.53 -10.94
N ALA A 468 16.54 14.71 -11.47
CA ALA A 468 16.86 13.37 -11.99
C ALA A 468 17.87 13.37 -13.17
N LYS A 469 18.03 14.49 -13.88
CA LYS A 469 19.05 14.68 -14.93
C LYS A 469 20.41 15.12 -14.37
N GLN A 470 20.43 15.71 -13.18
CA GLN A 470 21.64 16.24 -12.54
C GLN A 470 22.28 15.23 -11.58
N VAL A 471 21.44 14.39 -10.94
CA VAL A 471 21.86 13.41 -9.93
C VAL A 471 21.54 12.02 -10.46
N SER A 472 22.51 11.11 -10.41
CA SER A 472 22.30 9.73 -10.88
C SER A 472 21.25 9.02 -10.03
N MET A 473 20.52 8.05 -10.59
CA MET A 473 19.54 7.26 -9.82
C MET A 473 20.17 6.60 -8.58
N THR A 474 21.42 6.16 -8.67
CA THR A 474 22.14 5.58 -7.53
C THR A 474 22.39 6.61 -6.43
N ASP A 475 22.83 7.81 -6.79
CA ASP A 475 23.06 8.92 -5.85
C ASP A 475 21.75 9.52 -5.31
N LEU A 476 20.62 9.36 -6.01
CA LEU A 476 19.30 9.74 -5.50
C LEU A 476 18.83 8.81 -4.37
N PHE A 477 19.16 7.52 -4.44
CA PHE A 477 18.79 6.54 -3.40
C PHE A 477 19.71 6.55 -2.19
N TYR A 478 20.95 7.03 -2.37
CA TYR A 478 21.94 7.21 -1.31
C TYR A 478 21.66 8.47 -0.50
#